data_AF-A0A968WFP0-F1
#
_entry.id   AF-A0A968WFP0-F1
#
_cell.length_a   1.000
_cell.length_b   1.000
_cell.length_c   1.000
_cell.angle_alpha   90.00
_cell.angle_beta   90.00
_cell.angle_gamma   90.00
#
_symmetry.space_group_name_H-M   'P 1'
#
loop_
_entity.id
_entity.type
_entity.pdbx_description
1 polymer ?
#
loop_
_entity_poly.entity_id
_entity_poly.type
_entity_poly.pdbx_seq_one_letter_code
_entity_poly.pdbx_strand_id
1 'polypeptide(L)'
;MLFRVAIAIVFTFASVKGYSQIDFPAKTSTDEYTPAAPTAAAMNEYGNIPVSYHTGIPNIEIPIFNVSLKDFTLPISLSYHAGGVRVDEVASRVGLGWTLNAGGSVTVAAVSKADDQTELWEMPPIPWSKDYNEALGYTYHQNHPELGYNFLKGVFSLLNTPNATGQNANFEPDDYSYNFGSYSGRFIRLNRDSNYFQTMPLSTLIIKDDYNAIDENGVEYFFDEVEVSGGTDPWTPTKTRYLTKVKTLEGDSIMLEYDDETFCYFTSMSQVMHIVPP
;
A
#
# COMPACT_ATOMS: atom_id res chain seq x y z
N MET A 1 -79.02 -14.18 42.34
CA MET A 1 -78.55 -14.94 41.17
C MET A 1 -77.30 -14.22 40.65
N LEU A 2 -76.11 -14.69 41.01
CA LEU A 2 -74.83 -14.02 40.75
C LEU A 2 -74.22 -14.58 39.46
N PHE A 3 -74.17 -13.78 38.39
CA PHE A 3 -73.45 -14.12 37.16
C PHE A 3 -71.95 -13.88 37.38
N ARG A 4 -71.14 -14.95 37.29
CA ARG A 4 -69.68 -14.85 37.25
C ARG A 4 -69.24 -14.84 35.80
N VAL A 5 -68.67 -13.72 35.34
CA VAL A 5 -68.03 -13.60 34.02
C VAL A 5 -66.58 -14.04 34.17
N ALA A 6 -66.20 -15.12 33.51
CA ALA A 6 -64.81 -15.57 33.42
C ALA A 6 -64.20 -15.03 32.11
N ILE A 7 -63.19 -14.17 32.22
CA ILE A 7 -62.42 -13.67 31.08
C ILE A 7 -61.23 -14.60 30.89
N ALA A 8 -61.18 -15.31 29.76
CA ALA A 8 -60.05 -16.13 29.37
C ALA A 8 -59.08 -15.30 28.52
N ILE A 9 -57.87 -15.07 29.02
CA ILE A 9 -56.78 -14.42 28.28
C ILE A 9 -55.98 -15.52 27.57
N VAL A 10 -56.04 -15.54 26.24
CA VAL A 10 -55.30 -16.48 25.40
C VAL A 10 -53.99 -15.82 24.99
N PHE A 11 -52.85 -16.34 25.47
CA PHE A 11 -51.52 -15.95 25.00
C PHE A 11 -51.10 -16.85 23.83
N THR A 12 -51.11 -16.30 22.62
CA THR A 12 -50.56 -16.95 21.43
C THR A 12 -49.07 -16.62 21.29
N PHE A 13 -48.20 -17.62 21.47
CA PHE A 13 -46.78 -17.51 21.14
C PHE A 13 -46.57 -17.81 19.66
N ALA A 14 -46.13 -16.82 18.89
CA ALA A 14 -45.66 -17.01 17.52
C ALA A 14 -44.13 -17.09 17.53
N SER A 15 -43.56 -18.25 17.18
CA SER A 15 -42.12 -18.39 16.94
C SER A 15 -41.80 -18.12 15.47
N VAL A 16 -40.98 -17.11 15.22
CA VAL A 16 -40.36 -16.86 13.91
C VAL A 16 -39.00 -17.54 13.89
N LYS A 17 -38.71 -18.34 12.86
CA LYS A 17 -37.36 -18.85 12.62
C LYS A 17 -36.52 -17.69 12.06
N GLY A 18 -35.63 -17.14 12.87
CA GLY A 18 -34.58 -16.24 12.40
C GLY A 18 -33.42 -17.06 11.83
N TYR A 19 -33.12 -16.89 10.56
CA TYR A 19 -31.85 -17.35 9.99
C TYR A 19 -30.85 -16.20 10.14
N SER A 20 -29.87 -16.36 11.02
CA SER A 20 -28.77 -15.42 11.21
C SER A 20 -27.45 -16.14 11.01
N GLN A 21 -27.19 -16.53 9.76
CA GLN A 21 -25.88 -16.92 9.25
C GLN A 21 -26.04 -17.16 7.75
N ILE A 22 -25.54 -16.22 6.98
CA ILE A 22 -25.11 -16.48 5.60
C ILE A 22 -23.67 -16.96 5.77
N ASP A 23 -23.44 -18.26 5.55
CA ASP A 23 -22.10 -18.80 5.38
C ASP A 23 -21.54 -18.19 4.11
N PHE A 24 -20.85 -17.06 4.25
CA PHE A 24 -19.83 -16.71 3.29
C PHE A 24 -18.72 -17.72 3.51
N PRO A 25 -18.31 -18.51 2.49
CA PRO A 25 -17.03 -19.20 2.61
C PRO A 25 -16.02 -18.10 2.90
N ALA A 26 -15.47 -18.09 4.10
CA ALA A 26 -14.35 -17.22 4.41
C ALA A 26 -13.30 -17.55 3.37
N LYS A 27 -13.09 -16.66 2.39
CA LYS A 27 -11.88 -16.71 1.57
C LYS A 27 -10.79 -16.57 2.62
N THR A 28 -10.23 -17.70 3.03
CA THR A 28 -8.98 -17.72 3.79
C THR A 28 -7.89 -17.47 2.74
N SER A 29 -8.03 -16.41 1.94
CA SER A 29 -6.88 -15.83 1.30
C SER A 29 -6.17 -15.16 2.46
N THR A 30 -5.06 -15.76 2.88
CA THR A 30 -3.92 -14.91 3.20
C THR A 30 -3.88 -13.84 2.11
N ASP A 31 -4.04 -12.57 2.47
CA ASP A 31 -4.00 -11.46 1.52
C ASP A 31 -2.87 -11.73 0.54
N GLU A 32 -3.21 -11.83 -0.76
CA GLU A 32 -2.26 -12.16 -1.82
C GLU A 32 -1.33 -10.95 -1.97
N TYR A 33 -0.37 -10.82 -1.06
CA TYR A 33 0.66 -9.80 -1.07
C TYR A 33 1.86 -10.36 -1.82
N THR A 34 2.11 -9.85 -3.02
CA THR A 34 3.33 -10.21 -3.74
C THR A 34 4.47 -9.31 -3.28
N PRO A 35 5.64 -9.87 -2.91
CA PRO A 35 6.77 -9.02 -2.56
C PRO A 35 7.28 -8.25 -3.77
N ALA A 36 7.94 -7.13 -3.49
CA ALA A 36 8.71 -6.40 -4.49
C ALA A 36 9.86 -7.26 -5.05
N ALA A 37 10.36 -6.90 -6.23
CA ALA A 37 11.56 -7.52 -6.77
C ALA A 37 12.73 -7.43 -5.77
N PRO A 38 13.70 -8.37 -5.79
CA PRO A 38 14.71 -8.47 -4.72
C PRO A 38 15.49 -7.18 -4.47
N THR A 39 15.82 -6.44 -5.53
CA THR A 39 16.53 -5.15 -5.44
C THR A 39 15.66 -4.08 -4.76
N ALA A 40 14.40 -3.95 -5.18
CA ALA A 40 13.44 -3.03 -4.59
C ALA A 40 13.12 -3.40 -3.12
N ALA A 41 12.96 -4.69 -2.83
CA ALA A 41 12.73 -5.20 -1.49
C ALA A 41 13.89 -4.87 -0.53
N ALA A 42 15.14 -5.11 -0.96
CA ALA A 42 16.33 -4.78 -0.18
C ALA A 42 16.45 -3.26 0.10
N MET A 43 16.00 -2.42 -0.83
CA MET A 43 16.00 -0.97 -0.64
C MET A 43 14.88 -0.49 0.30
N ASN A 44 13.70 -1.09 0.20
CA ASN A 44 12.59 -0.82 1.12
C ASN A 44 12.92 -1.29 2.55
N GLU A 45 13.61 -2.43 2.71
CA GLU A 45 14.06 -2.90 4.03
C GLU A 45 15.02 -1.91 4.70
N TYR A 46 16.01 -1.40 3.95
CA TYR A 46 16.92 -0.37 4.45
C TYR A 46 16.19 0.91 4.86
N GLY A 47 15.16 1.31 4.10
CA GLY A 47 14.34 2.50 4.42
C GLY A 47 13.45 2.33 5.65
N ASN A 48 12.92 1.12 5.87
CA ASN A 48 11.96 0.81 6.94
C ASN A 48 12.61 0.43 8.27
N ILE A 49 13.80 -0.18 8.25
CA ILE A 49 14.54 -0.59 9.45
C ILE A 49 15.79 0.29 9.56
N PRO A 50 15.68 1.48 10.20
CA PRO A 50 16.84 2.34 10.33
C PRO A 50 17.90 1.65 11.21
N VAL A 51 19.10 1.56 10.66
CA VAL A 51 20.30 1.14 11.39
C VAL A 51 20.50 2.03 12.62
N SER A 52 20.55 1.43 13.80
CA SER A 52 20.74 2.18 15.04
C SER A 52 21.41 1.30 16.10
N TYR A 53 22.15 1.95 17.00
CA TYR A 53 22.72 1.26 18.16
C TYR A 53 21.64 0.63 19.06
N HIS A 54 20.40 1.12 19.01
CA HIS A 54 19.28 0.55 19.76
C HIS A 54 18.71 -0.72 19.12
N THR A 55 18.68 -0.80 17.79
CA THR A 55 18.28 -2.00 17.04
C THR A 55 19.39 -3.05 17.00
N GLY A 56 20.61 -2.69 17.42
CA GLY A 56 21.78 -3.59 17.44
C GLY A 56 22.39 -3.84 16.05
N ILE A 57 21.93 -3.11 15.03
CA ILE A 57 22.39 -3.23 13.65
C ILE A 57 23.37 -2.09 13.35
N PRO A 58 24.65 -2.37 13.06
CA PRO A 58 25.61 -1.33 12.68
C PRO A 58 25.24 -0.72 11.32
N ASN A 59 25.45 0.60 11.18
CA ASN A 59 25.38 1.25 9.89
C ASN A 59 26.66 0.95 9.09
N ILE A 60 26.55 0.15 8.02
CA ILE A 60 27.66 -0.19 7.13
C ILE A 60 27.32 0.40 5.75
N GLU A 61 27.99 1.51 5.42
CA GLU A 61 27.84 2.22 4.15
C GLU A 61 29.21 2.42 3.49
N ILE A 62 29.31 2.07 2.21
CA ILE A 62 30.49 2.25 1.37
C ILE A 62 30.14 3.29 0.28
N PRO A 63 30.64 4.54 0.38
CA PRO A 63 30.43 5.53 -0.66
C PRO A 63 31.20 5.13 -1.93
N ILE A 64 30.54 5.18 -3.08
CA ILE A 64 31.13 4.88 -4.39
C ILE A 64 31.47 6.18 -5.12
N PHE A 65 30.48 7.06 -5.27
CA PHE A 65 30.60 8.27 -6.07
C PHE A 65 29.54 9.31 -5.67
N ASN A 66 29.81 10.60 -5.88
CA ASN A 66 28.82 11.66 -5.66
C ASN A 66 28.61 12.42 -6.96
N VAL A 67 27.37 12.46 -7.44
CA VAL A 67 26.99 13.29 -8.57
C VAL A 67 26.60 14.66 -8.02
N SER A 68 27.50 15.63 -8.12
CA SER A 68 27.28 16.98 -7.62
C SER A 68 26.81 17.92 -8.73
N LEU A 69 25.65 18.52 -8.51
CA LEU A 69 25.20 19.76 -9.15
C LEU A 69 25.63 20.95 -8.28
N LYS A 70 25.32 22.17 -8.72
CA LYS A 70 25.66 23.39 -7.99
C LYS A 70 25.02 23.44 -6.59
N ASP A 71 23.74 23.10 -6.49
CA ASP A 71 22.95 23.22 -5.26
C ASP A 71 22.32 21.89 -4.81
N PHE A 72 22.74 20.77 -5.40
CA PHE A 72 22.26 19.43 -5.06
C PHE A 72 23.37 18.41 -5.25
N THR A 73 23.42 17.37 -4.42
CA THR A 73 24.33 16.24 -4.61
C THR A 73 23.58 14.94 -4.43
N LEU A 74 23.66 14.06 -5.43
CA LEU A 74 23.15 12.70 -5.36
C LEU A 74 24.30 11.77 -4.96
N PRO A 75 24.35 11.27 -3.71
CA PRO A 75 25.33 10.27 -3.32
C PRO A 75 24.95 8.91 -3.92
N ILE A 76 25.98 8.18 -4.38
CA ILE A 76 25.91 6.80 -4.81
C ILE A 76 26.72 5.97 -3.81
N SER A 77 26.04 5.09 -3.09
CA SER A 77 26.66 4.24 -2.06
C SER A 77 26.12 2.82 -2.06
N LEU A 78 26.87 1.91 -1.45
CA LEU A 78 26.43 0.56 -1.11
C LEU A 78 26.18 0.47 0.38
N SER A 79 25.00 0.02 0.78
CA SER A 79 24.68 -0.25 2.18
C SER A 79 24.55 -1.75 2.43
N TYR A 80 25.02 -2.21 3.58
CA TYR A 80 24.85 -3.60 4.04
C TYR A 80 23.96 -3.65 5.27
N HIS A 81 22.91 -4.48 5.20
CA HIS A 81 22.00 -4.70 6.33
C HIS A 81 22.49 -5.86 7.20
N ALA A 82 23.13 -5.54 8.32
CA ALA A 82 23.74 -6.52 9.23
C ALA A 82 22.75 -7.19 10.22
N GLY A 83 21.45 -7.21 9.91
CA GLY A 83 20.40 -7.83 10.73
C GLY A 83 20.40 -9.37 10.72
N GLY A 84 21.30 -9.98 9.94
CA GLY A 84 21.35 -11.41 9.68
C GLY A 84 20.61 -11.79 8.38
N VAL A 85 21.12 -12.80 7.70
CA VAL A 85 20.57 -13.27 6.42
C VAL A 85 19.56 -14.39 6.66
N ARG A 86 18.35 -14.27 6.13
CA ARG A 86 17.31 -15.32 6.24
C ARG A 86 17.57 -16.46 5.24
N VAL A 87 17.08 -17.66 5.56
CA VAL A 87 17.30 -18.86 4.71
C VAL A 87 16.69 -18.71 3.32
N ASP A 88 15.58 -17.99 3.24
CA ASP A 88 14.79 -17.68 2.06
C ASP A 88 15.04 -16.26 1.51
N GLU A 89 16.10 -15.57 1.98
CA GLU A 89 16.44 -14.25 1.48
C GLU A 89 17.03 -14.30 0.08
N VAL A 90 16.48 -13.47 -0.81
CA VAL A 90 16.90 -13.39 -2.21
C VAL A 90 17.89 -12.24 -2.36
N ALA A 91 19.03 -12.51 -2.99
CA ALA A 91 20.06 -11.50 -3.21
C ALA A 91 19.57 -10.37 -4.14
N SER A 92 19.97 -9.13 -3.84
CA SER A 92 19.81 -8.01 -4.76
C SER A 92 20.81 -8.11 -5.91
N ARG A 93 20.72 -7.19 -6.89
CA ARG A 93 21.69 -7.06 -7.99
C ARG A 93 23.15 -6.89 -7.53
N VAL A 94 23.37 -6.40 -6.31
CA VAL A 94 24.71 -6.16 -5.74
C VAL A 94 25.12 -7.18 -4.68
N GLY A 95 24.29 -8.19 -4.44
CA GLY A 95 24.57 -9.30 -3.55
C GLY A 95 23.61 -9.41 -2.37
N LEU A 96 23.76 -10.49 -1.61
CA LEU A 96 22.91 -10.81 -0.47
C LEU A 96 23.15 -9.84 0.69
N GLY A 97 22.08 -9.23 1.22
CA GLY A 97 22.13 -8.21 2.26
C GLY A 97 22.72 -6.86 1.83
N TRP A 98 23.11 -6.70 0.56
CA TRP A 98 23.63 -5.44 0.01
C TRP A 98 22.55 -4.71 -0.78
N THR A 99 22.53 -3.38 -0.66
CA THR A 99 21.63 -2.49 -1.39
C THR A 99 22.44 -1.39 -2.07
N LEU A 100 22.19 -1.16 -3.35
CA LEU A 100 22.75 -0.02 -4.08
C LEU A 100 21.84 1.19 -3.89
N ASN A 101 22.36 2.23 -3.23
CA ASN A 101 21.68 3.50 -3.10
C ASN A 101 22.08 4.38 -4.29
N ALA A 102 21.37 4.23 -5.42
CA ALA A 102 21.58 5.03 -6.63
C ALA A 102 20.22 5.49 -7.17
N GLY A 103 19.81 6.70 -6.79
CA GLY A 103 18.54 7.30 -7.22
C GLY A 103 17.32 6.89 -6.40
N GLY A 104 17.14 5.61 -6.09
CA GLY A 104 16.01 5.15 -5.27
C GLY A 104 14.75 4.83 -6.08
N SER A 105 13.66 4.54 -5.38
CA SER A 105 12.41 4.05 -5.98
C SER A 105 11.18 4.33 -5.12
N VAL A 106 10.02 4.23 -5.75
CA VAL A 106 8.71 4.14 -5.12
C VAL A 106 8.08 2.81 -5.48
N THR A 107 7.68 2.02 -4.49
CA THR A 107 7.08 0.70 -4.64
C THR A 107 5.64 0.72 -4.17
N VAL A 108 4.75 0.14 -4.97
CA VAL A 108 3.33 -0.05 -4.71
C VAL A 108 3.06 -1.55 -4.71
N ALA A 109 2.69 -2.08 -3.56
CA ALA A 109 2.23 -3.45 -3.45
C ALA A 109 0.70 -3.46 -3.41
N ALA A 110 0.10 -4.10 -4.41
CA ALA A 110 -1.34 -4.23 -4.52
C ALA A 110 -1.88 -5.08 -3.37
N VAL A 111 -2.90 -4.58 -2.67
CA VAL A 111 -3.59 -5.35 -1.63
C VAL A 111 -4.91 -5.86 -2.20
N SER A 112 -5.00 -7.18 -2.40
CA SER A 112 -6.15 -7.89 -3.01
C SER A 112 -6.36 -7.61 -4.51
N LYS A 113 -6.49 -6.35 -4.91
CA LYS A 113 -6.55 -5.91 -6.31
C LYS A 113 -5.67 -4.67 -6.47
N ALA A 114 -5.06 -4.43 -7.63
CA ALA A 114 -4.28 -3.23 -7.85
C ALA A 114 -5.16 -1.98 -8.08
N ASP A 115 -4.82 -0.85 -7.45
CA ASP A 115 -5.53 0.44 -7.54
C ASP A 115 -5.70 0.92 -8.99
N ASP A 116 -4.84 0.48 -9.91
CA ASP A 116 -4.89 0.86 -11.32
C ASP A 116 -5.68 -0.09 -12.23
N GLN A 117 -6.13 -1.26 -11.73
CA GLN A 117 -6.86 -2.26 -12.51
C GLN A 117 -8.37 -2.24 -12.32
N THR A 118 -8.88 -1.39 -11.42
CA THR A 118 -10.30 -1.38 -11.07
C THR A 118 -10.85 0.03 -11.32
N GLU A 119 -11.75 0.15 -12.29
CA GLU A 119 -12.39 1.45 -12.60
C GLU A 119 -13.30 1.94 -11.46
N LEU A 120 -13.50 1.13 -10.41
CA LEU A 120 -14.48 1.32 -9.33
C LEU A 120 -13.85 1.35 -7.93
N TRP A 121 -12.58 1.76 -7.83
CA TRP A 121 -11.96 2.10 -6.54
C TRP A 121 -12.61 3.34 -5.94
N GLU A 122 -13.61 3.10 -5.11
CA GLU A 122 -14.16 4.09 -4.20
C GLU A 122 -13.83 3.62 -2.79
N MET A 123 -12.61 3.92 -2.31
CA MET A 123 -12.48 4.11 -0.86
C MET A 123 -13.55 5.17 -0.53
N PRO A 124 -14.54 4.88 0.33
CA PRO A 124 -15.66 5.77 0.52
C PRO A 124 -15.07 7.13 0.86
N PRO A 125 -15.46 8.20 0.15
CA PRO A 125 -14.78 9.47 0.29
C PRO A 125 -14.72 9.81 1.77
N ILE A 126 -13.50 10.12 2.26
CA ILE A 126 -13.34 10.59 3.63
C ILE A 126 -14.41 11.67 3.86
N PRO A 127 -15.14 11.66 4.98
CA PRO A 127 -16.38 12.43 5.08
C PRO A 127 -16.23 13.96 4.89
N TRP A 128 -14.98 14.44 4.86
CA TRP A 128 -14.60 15.83 4.61
C TRP A 128 -14.20 16.15 3.15
N SER A 129 -14.21 15.20 2.23
CA SER A 129 -13.92 15.49 0.82
C SER A 129 -15.10 16.19 0.15
N LYS A 130 -14.78 17.14 -0.74
CA LYS A 130 -15.75 17.88 -1.53
C LYS A 130 -16.62 16.94 -2.38
N ASP A 131 -16.03 15.82 -2.80
CA ASP A 131 -16.59 14.83 -3.72
C ASP A 131 -17.75 14.02 -3.09
N TYR A 132 -17.74 13.82 -1.77
CA TYR A 132 -18.85 13.16 -1.03
C TYR A 132 -20.20 13.86 -1.22
N ASN A 133 -20.18 15.19 -1.30
CA ASN A 133 -21.38 16.02 -1.33
C ASN A 133 -21.95 16.16 -2.76
N GLU A 134 -21.10 16.12 -3.78
CA GLU A 134 -21.52 16.23 -5.19
C GLU A 134 -22.03 14.90 -5.75
N ALA A 135 -21.44 13.75 -5.39
CA ALA A 135 -21.88 12.43 -5.84
C ALA A 135 -23.28 12.02 -5.31
N LEU A 136 -23.71 12.58 -4.18
CA LEU A 136 -25.01 12.30 -3.55
C LEU A 136 -26.02 13.45 -3.67
N GLY A 137 -25.66 14.56 -4.32
CA GLY A 137 -26.54 15.72 -4.49
C GLY A 137 -26.86 16.47 -3.19
N TYR A 138 -26.00 16.37 -2.18
CA TYR A 138 -26.17 17.06 -0.90
C TYR A 138 -25.40 18.39 -0.89
N THR A 139 -26.12 19.49 -0.76
CA THR A 139 -25.51 20.83 -0.62
C THR A 139 -24.68 20.90 0.66
N TYR A 140 -23.42 21.34 0.55
CA TYR A 140 -22.47 21.49 1.66
C TYR A 140 -23.06 22.32 2.80
N HIS A 141 -23.43 21.68 3.91
CA HIS A 141 -23.81 22.36 5.14
C HIS A 141 -22.71 22.15 6.19
N GLN A 142 -22.10 23.25 6.60
CA GLN A 142 -21.06 23.27 7.63
C GLN A 142 -21.67 22.75 8.94
N ASN A 143 -21.09 21.67 9.48
CA ASN A 143 -21.41 20.99 10.75
C ASN A 143 -22.41 19.81 10.64
N HIS A 144 -21.91 18.62 10.31
CA HIS A 144 -22.67 17.38 10.50
C HIS A 144 -21.89 16.34 11.33
N PRO A 145 -22.37 15.95 12.52
CA PRO A 145 -21.91 14.75 13.23
C PRO A 145 -22.31 13.43 12.55
N GLU A 146 -22.89 13.48 11.35
CA GLU A 146 -23.46 12.36 10.59
C GLU A 146 -22.47 11.71 9.62
N LEU A 147 -21.23 12.17 9.64
CA LEU A 147 -20.20 11.83 8.69
C LEU A 147 -19.75 10.36 8.76
N GLY A 148 -19.78 9.76 9.96
CA GLY A 148 -19.63 8.31 10.12
C GLY A 148 -20.86 7.52 9.62
N TYR A 149 -22.07 8.04 9.83
CA TYR A 149 -23.31 7.40 9.36
C TYR A 149 -23.40 7.39 7.83
N ASN A 150 -22.91 8.45 7.21
CA ASN A 150 -22.83 8.68 5.78
C ASN A 150 -21.77 7.79 5.09
N PHE A 151 -20.60 7.62 5.71
CA PHE A 151 -19.62 6.59 5.34
C PHE A 151 -20.23 5.19 5.40
N LEU A 152 -20.87 4.84 6.53
CA LEU A 152 -21.49 3.52 6.73
C LEU A 152 -22.65 3.27 5.75
N LYS A 153 -23.40 4.31 5.37
CA LYS A 153 -24.43 4.23 4.31
C LYS A 153 -23.82 3.96 2.93
N GLY A 154 -22.71 4.61 2.58
CA GLY A 154 -21.99 4.36 1.33
C GLY A 154 -21.51 2.91 1.24
N VAL A 155 -20.84 2.44 2.30
CA VAL A 155 -20.42 1.03 2.44
C VAL A 155 -21.61 0.08 2.32
N PHE A 156 -22.71 0.35 3.05
CA PHE A 156 -23.91 -0.50 3.00
C PHE A 156 -24.61 -0.49 1.63
N SER A 157 -24.57 0.61 0.90
CA SER A 157 -25.14 0.72 -0.45
C SER A 157 -24.34 -0.11 -1.45
N LEU A 158 -23.01 -0.05 -1.39
CA LEU A 158 -22.12 -0.83 -2.26
C LEU A 158 -22.25 -2.35 -2.02
N LEU A 159 -22.49 -2.76 -0.77
CA LEU A 159 -22.72 -4.16 -0.39
C LEU A 159 -24.07 -4.72 -0.85
N ASN A 160 -25.06 -3.87 -1.14
CA ASN A 160 -26.44 -4.28 -1.47
C ASN A 160 -26.83 -4.06 -2.94
N THR A 161 -25.92 -3.58 -3.79
CA THR A 161 -26.20 -3.39 -5.23
C THR A 161 -26.42 -4.75 -5.91
N PRO A 162 -27.60 -5.06 -6.50
CA PRO A 162 -27.95 -6.41 -6.96
C PRO A 162 -27.11 -7.01 -8.10
N ASN A 163 -26.19 -6.22 -8.69
CA ASN A 163 -25.21 -6.66 -9.68
C ASN A 163 -23.76 -6.33 -9.27
N ALA A 164 -23.55 -5.77 -8.07
CA ALA A 164 -22.24 -5.66 -7.44
C ALA A 164 -22.02 -6.94 -6.63
N THR A 165 -21.87 -8.07 -7.32
CA THR A 165 -21.46 -9.32 -6.69
C THR A 165 -20.06 -9.14 -6.12
N GLY A 166 -19.92 -8.61 -4.89
CA GLY A 166 -18.77 -8.72 -3.99
C GLY A 166 -17.34 -8.60 -4.55
N GLN A 167 -17.14 -8.04 -5.74
CA GLN A 167 -15.88 -8.15 -6.47
C GLN A 167 -15.26 -6.82 -6.84
N ASN A 168 -15.94 -5.68 -6.73
CA ASN A 168 -15.42 -4.43 -7.30
C ASN A 168 -15.25 -3.27 -6.31
N ALA A 169 -15.70 -3.41 -5.07
CA ALA A 169 -15.38 -2.45 -4.01
C ALA A 169 -14.19 -3.02 -3.23
N ASN A 170 -13.00 -2.47 -3.47
CA ASN A 170 -11.86 -2.72 -2.61
C ASN A 170 -11.69 -1.52 -1.66
N PHE A 171 -11.73 -1.82 -0.36
CA PHE A 171 -11.63 -0.86 0.73
C PHE A 171 -10.23 -0.83 1.34
N GLU A 172 -9.35 -1.69 0.86
CA GLU A 172 -7.98 -1.83 1.32
C GLU A 172 -7.12 -0.94 0.41
N PRO A 173 -6.54 0.16 0.94
CA PRO A 173 -5.62 0.97 0.15
C PRO A 173 -4.38 0.16 -0.20
N ASP A 174 -3.83 0.39 -1.38
CA ASP A 174 -2.54 -0.20 -1.76
C ASP A 174 -1.41 0.30 -0.85
N ASP A 175 -0.39 -0.55 -0.70
CA ASP A 175 0.75 -0.25 0.16
C ASP A 175 1.85 0.47 -0.62
N TYR A 176 1.92 1.79 -0.46
CA TYR A 176 2.99 2.60 -1.04
C TYR A 176 4.16 2.76 -0.07
N SER A 177 5.36 2.46 -0.57
CA SER A 177 6.63 2.69 0.11
C SER A 177 7.59 3.44 -0.81
N TYR A 178 8.45 4.26 -0.23
CA TYR A 178 9.46 5.00 -0.97
C TYR A 178 10.79 4.98 -0.25
N ASN A 179 11.85 4.97 -1.03
CA ASN A 179 13.21 5.15 -0.58
C ASN A 179 13.99 5.84 -1.70
N PHE A 180 14.33 7.12 -1.52
CA PHE A 180 15.14 7.86 -2.47
C PHE A 180 15.82 9.06 -1.78
N GLY A 181 17.05 9.36 -2.20
CA GLY A 181 17.84 10.41 -1.56
C GLY A 181 17.95 10.21 -0.05
N SER A 182 17.52 11.21 0.72
CA SER A 182 17.44 11.15 2.19
C SER A 182 16.05 10.80 2.72
N TYR A 183 15.09 10.50 1.83
CA TYR A 183 13.71 10.26 2.18
C TYR A 183 13.41 8.76 2.15
N SER A 184 12.87 8.25 3.25
CA SER A 184 12.27 6.92 3.28
C SER A 184 10.97 6.95 4.06
N GLY A 185 10.06 6.05 3.72
CA GLY A 185 8.80 5.92 4.43
C GLY A 185 7.73 5.23 3.60
N ARG A 186 6.50 5.39 4.06
CA ARG A 186 5.29 4.91 3.38
C ARG A 186 4.37 6.08 3.13
N PHE A 187 3.44 5.94 2.20
CA PHE A 187 2.35 6.90 2.09
C PHE A 187 1.05 6.18 1.78
N ILE A 188 -0.04 6.88 2.01
CA ILE A 188 -1.38 6.42 1.64
C ILE A 188 -2.05 7.47 0.79
N ARG A 189 -2.82 7.02 -0.18
CA ARG A 189 -3.70 7.87 -0.96
C ARG A 189 -5.00 8.07 -0.18
N LEU A 190 -5.30 9.32 0.16
CA LEU A 190 -6.49 9.67 0.94
C LEU A 190 -7.65 10.15 0.06
N ASN A 191 -7.37 10.66 -1.13
CA ASN A 191 -8.38 11.10 -2.09
C ASN A 191 -7.86 10.97 -3.53
N ARG A 192 -8.68 10.40 -4.42
CA ARG A 192 -8.33 10.14 -5.82
C ARG A 192 -8.38 11.40 -6.70
N ASP A 193 -9.42 12.21 -6.57
CA ASP A 193 -9.69 13.37 -7.43
C ASP A 193 -8.72 14.53 -7.20
N SER A 194 -8.31 14.72 -5.95
CA SER A 194 -7.38 15.77 -5.54
C SER A 194 -5.93 15.32 -5.46
N ASN A 195 -5.63 14.03 -5.72
CA ASN A 195 -4.31 13.43 -5.53
C ASN A 195 -3.72 13.79 -4.16
N TYR A 196 -4.52 13.63 -3.11
CA TYR A 196 -4.08 13.94 -1.75
C TYR A 196 -3.43 12.69 -1.14
N PHE A 197 -2.13 12.80 -0.89
CA PHE A 197 -1.29 11.75 -0.29
C PHE A 197 -0.78 12.19 1.08
N GLN A 198 -0.65 11.24 1.99
CA GLN A 198 -0.07 11.47 3.31
C GLN A 198 1.08 10.51 3.58
N THR A 199 2.25 11.06 3.90
CA THR A 199 3.46 10.31 4.24
C THR A 199 3.46 9.83 5.69
N MET A 200 4.14 8.72 5.92
CA MET A 200 4.32 8.02 7.19
C MET A 200 5.80 7.59 7.30
N PRO A 201 6.60 8.21 8.18
CA PRO A 201 6.23 9.31 9.08
C PRO A 201 5.85 10.58 8.30
N LEU A 202 5.09 11.46 8.95
CA LEU A 202 4.72 12.74 8.35
C LEU A 202 6.00 13.53 8.02
N SER A 203 6.14 13.93 6.76
CA SER A 203 7.30 14.66 6.25
C SER A 203 6.90 15.89 5.44
N THR A 204 7.88 16.74 5.15
CA THR A 204 7.74 17.90 4.24
C THR A 204 7.67 17.52 2.77
N LEU A 205 8.00 16.26 2.45
CA LEU A 205 7.94 15.72 1.11
C LEU A 205 6.49 15.71 0.60
N ILE A 206 6.28 16.32 -0.57
CA ILE A 206 4.98 16.34 -1.22
C ILE A 206 5.00 15.34 -2.37
N ILE A 207 4.14 14.32 -2.27
CA ILE A 207 3.87 13.37 -3.35
C ILE A 207 2.86 14.03 -4.30
N LYS A 208 3.24 14.20 -5.58
CA LYS A 208 2.47 14.93 -6.60
C LYS A 208 1.47 14.04 -7.32
N ASP A 209 1.91 12.83 -7.60
CA ASP A 209 1.13 11.73 -8.16
C ASP A 209 1.58 10.45 -7.46
N ASP A 210 1.03 9.30 -7.84
CA ASP A 210 1.30 8.02 -7.19
C ASP A 210 2.81 7.64 -7.12
N TYR A 211 3.72 8.39 -7.78
CA TYR A 211 5.16 8.14 -7.76
C TYR A 211 6.03 9.41 -7.62
N ASN A 212 5.73 10.48 -8.35
CA ASN A 212 6.58 11.67 -8.42
C ASN A 212 6.48 12.52 -7.15
N ALA A 213 7.59 13.14 -6.77
CA ALA A 213 7.68 13.89 -5.52
C ALA A 213 8.41 15.23 -5.68
N ILE A 214 8.15 16.15 -4.76
CA ILE A 214 8.89 17.41 -4.60
C ILE A 214 9.23 17.63 -3.12
N ASP A 215 10.46 18.02 -2.86
CA ASP A 215 10.93 18.33 -1.51
C ASP A 215 10.74 19.80 -1.12
N GLU A 216 11.05 20.14 0.14
CA GLU A 216 10.97 21.50 0.66
C GLU A 216 11.90 22.51 -0.04
N ASN A 217 12.94 22.03 -0.71
CA ASN A 217 13.88 22.87 -1.46
C ASN A 217 13.44 23.08 -2.91
N GLY A 218 12.30 22.50 -3.30
CA GLY A 218 11.77 22.59 -4.65
C GLY A 218 12.48 21.67 -5.66
N VAL A 219 13.22 20.67 -5.18
CA VAL A 219 13.81 19.63 -6.05
C VAL A 219 12.71 18.64 -6.44
N GLU A 220 12.56 18.42 -7.73
CA GLU A 220 11.58 17.50 -8.29
C GLU A 220 12.22 16.14 -8.62
N TYR A 221 11.56 15.08 -8.20
CA TYR A 221 11.97 13.68 -8.39
C TYR A 221 10.96 12.99 -9.30
N PHE A 222 11.45 12.41 -10.40
CA PHE A 222 10.63 11.73 -11.40
C PHE A 222 10.94 10.23 -11.42
N PHE A 223 9.89 9.41 -11.45
CA PHE A 223 9.96 7.96 -11.41
C PHE A 223 9.21 7.36 -12.59
N ASP A 224 9.92 7.18 -13.71
CA ASP A 224 9.30 6.79 -14.98
C ASP A 224 9.52 5.30 -15.34
N GLU A 225 10.67 4.73 -14.98
CA GLU A 225 10.97 3.33 -15.29
C GLU A 225 10.24 2.37 -14.34
N VAL A 226 9.55 1.36 -14.90
CA VAL A 226 8.67 0.46 -14.16
C VAL A 226 9.23 -0.96 -14.12
N GLU A 227 9.40 -1.49 -12.92
CA GLU A 227 9.59 -2.91 -12.67
C GLU A 227 8.31 -3.52 -12.10
N VAL A 228 7.92 -4.68 -12.64
CA VAL A 228 6.75 -5.43 -12.18
C VAL A 228 7.22 -6.77 -11.63
N SER A 229 6.93 -7.03 -10.35
CA SER A 229 7.07 -8.35 -9.74
C SER A 229 5.70 -8.95 -9.48
N GLY A 230 5.55 -10.24 -9.77
CA GLY A 230 4.30 -10.96 -9.58
C GLY A 230 4.56 -12.43 -9.28
N GLY A 231 3.65 -13.02 -8.51
CA GLY A 231 3.63 -14.45 -8.24
C GLY A 231 2.85 -15.22 -9.31
N THR A 232 2.31 -16.37 -8.92
CA THR A 232 1.40 -17.15 -9.77
C THR A 232 0.02 -16.50 -9.93
N ASP A 233 -0.34 -15.56 -9.06
CA ASP A 233 -1.55 -14.75 -9.18
C ASP A 233 -1.25 -13.47 -9.98
N PRO A 234 -1.82 -13.29 -11.19
CA PRO A 234 -1.57 -12.12 -12.02
C PRO A 234 -2.31 -10.86 -11.55
N TRP A 235 -3.21 -10.95 -10.56
CA TRP A 235 -4.09 -9.85 -10.16
C TRP A 235 -3.52 -8.94 -9.06
N THR A 236 -2.41 -9.36 -8.43
CA THR A 236 -1.78 -8.66 -7.31
C THR A 236 -0.32 -8.30 -7.59
N PRO A 237 0.05 -7.72 -8.75
CA PRO A 237 1.44 -7.41 -9.03
C PRO A 237 1.95 -6.26 -8.14
N THR A 238 3.18 -6.39 -7.66
CA THR A 238 3.90 -5.27 -7.05
C THR A 238 4.63 -4.49 -8.14
N LYS A 239 4.46 -3.18 -8.14
CA LYS A 239 5.06 -2.26 -9.10
C LYS A 239 6.08 -1.40 -8.39
N THR A 240 7.30 -1.37 -8.88
CA THR A 240 8.33 -0.44 -8.41
C THR A 240 8.69 0.49 -9.53
N ARG A 241 8.71 1.79 -9.26
CA ARG A 241 9.25 2.79 -10.19
C ARG A 241 10.55 3.36 -9.70
N TYR A 242 11.56 3.33 -10.56
CA TYR A 242 12.90 3.81 -10.26
C TYR A 242 13.06 5.28 -10.60
N LEU A 243 13.87 6.00 -9.83
CA LEU A 243 14.16 7.41 -10.07
C LEU A 243 14.91 7.55 -11.39
N THR A 244 14.33 8.27 -12.35
CA THR A 244 14.89 8.51 -13.69
C THR A 244 15.47 9.91 -13.81
N LYS A 245 14.94 10.86 -13.04
CA LYS A 245 15.36 12.25 -13.12
C LYS A 245 15.23 12.98 -11.79
N VAL A 246 16.26 13.76 -11.48
CA VAL A 246 16.23 14.81 -10.46
C VAL A 246 16.34 16.14 -11.16
N LYS A 247 15.48 17.10 -10.80
CA LYS A 247 15.53 18.46 -11.33
C LYS A 247 15.55 19.47 -10.19
N THR A 248 16.56 20.32 -10.16
CA THR A 248 16.68 21.38 -9.16
C THR A 248 15.81 22.58 -9.53
N LEU A 249 15.56 23.45 -8.55
CA LEU A 249 14.81 24.70 -8.75
C LEU A 249 15.47 25.62 -9.81
N GLU A 250 16.80 25.60 -9.91
CA GLU A 250 17.55 26.40 -10.88
C GLU A 250 17.49 25.83 -12.32
N GLY A 251 17.00 24.60 -12.49
CA GLY A 251 16.80 23.95 -13.78
C GLY A 251 17.87 22.93 -14.16
N ASP A 252 18.91 22.76 -13.34
CA ASP A 252 19.88 21.67 -13.51
C ASP A 252 19.20 20.31 -13.27
N SER A 253 19.64 19.28 -13.99
CA SER A 253 19.08 17.95 -13.86
C SER A 253 20.10 16.83 -13.91
N ILE A 254 19.87 15.80 -13.09
CA ILE A 254 20.55 14.51 -13.19
C ILE A 254 19.57 13.54 -13.85
N MET A 255 20.06 12.80 -14.85
CA MET A 255 19.32 11.71 -15.50
C MET A 255 19.96 10.37 -15.14
N LEU A 256 19.12 9.38 -14.87
CA LEU A 256 19.50 8.00 -14.57
C LEU A 256 18.86 7.10 -15.62
N GLU A 257 19.70 6.33 -16.31
CA GLU A 257 19.29 5.38 -17.35
C GLU A 257 19.37 3.95 -16.80
N TYR A 258 18.38 3.13 -17.14
CA TYR A 258 18.27 1.74 -16.69
C TYR A 258 18.14 0.82 -17.91
N ASP A 259 18.70 -0.39 -17.77
CA ASP A 259 18.55 -1.45 -18.77
C ASP A 259 17.48 -2.45 -18.31
N ASP A 260 16.63 -2.87 -19.24
CA ASP A 260 15.61 -3.88 -19.00
C ASP A 260 16.21 -5.26 -18.79
N GLU A 261 15.80 -5.93 -17.72
CA GLU A 261 16.13 -7.33 -17.48
C GLU A 261 14.93 -8.10 -16.93
N THR A 262 14.86 -9.40 -17.24
CA THR A 262 13.83 -10.32 -16.74
C THR A 262 14.49 -11.52 -16.09
N PHE A 263 14.09 -11.85 -14.87
CA PHE A 263 14.61 -12.98 -14.12
C PHE A 263 13.51 -13.67 -13.30
N CYS A 264 13.75 -14.93 -12.92
CA CYS A 264 12.86 -15.71 -12.09
C CYS A 264 13.61 -16.21 -10.86
N TYR A 265 12.96 -16.16 -9.69
CA TYR A 265 13.54 -16.58 -8.42
C TYR A 265 12.48 -17.23 -7.54
N PHE A 266 12.90 -18.02 -6.55
CA PHE A 266 12.01 -18.64 -5.57
C PHE A 266 11.92 -17.75 -4.34
N THR A 267 10.71 -17.29 -4.00
CA THR A 267 10.44 -16.45 -2.81
C THR A 267 10.28 -17.26 -1.52
N SER A 268 9.85 -18.52 -1.63
CA SER A 268 9.76 -19.44 -0.50
C SER A 268 9.83 -20.89 -0.99
N MET A 269 10.40 -21.76 -0.17
CA MET A 269 10.33 -23.22 -0.36
C MET A 269 9.78 -23.84 0.92
N SER A 270 8.59 -24.43 0.84
CA SER A 270 8.06 -25.21 1.96
C SER A 270 8.73 -26.58 2.00
N GLN A 271 9.32 -26.94 3.15
CA GLN A 271 9.80 -28.29 3.40
C GLN A 271 8.77 -29.04 4.26
N VAL A 272 8.21 -30.12 3.72
CA VAL A 272 7.38 -31.07 4.48
C VAL A 272 8.23 -32.28 4.79
N MET A 273 8.57 -32.47 6.06
CA MET A 273 9.26 -33.68 6.52
C MET A 273 8.23 -34.79 6.73
N HIS A 274 8.24 -35.80 5.86
CA HIS A 274 7.50 -37.04 6.08
C HIS A 274 8.33 -37.97 6.98
N ILE A 275 7.91 -38.15 8.22
CA ILE A 275 8.45 -39.19 9.09
C ILE A 275 7.76 -40.50 8.69
N VAL A 276 8.51 -41.41 8.07
CA VAL A 276 8.04 -42.78 7.81
C VAL A 276 8.17 -43.55 9.14
N PRO A 277 7.08 -44.09 9.72
CA PRO A 277 7.18 -44.93 10.90
C PRO A 277 7.96 -46.22 10.59
N PRO A 278 8.65 -46.80 11.59
CA PRO A 278 9.51 -47.97 11.42
C PRO A 278 8.76 -49.23 10.98
#